data_AF-A0A7V9EZX9-F1
#
_entry.id   AF-A0A7V9EZX9-F1
#
_cell.length_a   1.000
_cell.length_b   1.000
_cell.length_c   1.000
_cell.angle_alpha   90.00
_cell.angle_beta   90.00
_cell.angle_gamma   90.00
#
_symmetry.space_group_name_H-M   'P 1'
#
loop_
_entity.id
_entity.type
_entity.pdbx_description
1 polymer ?
#
loop_
_entity_poly.entity_id
_entity_poly.type
_entity_poly.pdbx_seq_one_letter_code
_entity_poly.pdbx_strand_id
1 'polypeptide(L)' 'SGSHRELIPDVLEELRRAGAEVPVVVGGIIPRADAEALLAAGVSRVYTPKDFDVSRIMGDIVELVAECHGMAAPA' A
#
# COMPACT_ATOMS: atom_id res chain seq x y z
N SER A 1 4.57 11.92 14.61
CA SER A 1 3.33 12.38 13.99
C SER A 1 2.50 11.16 13.62
N GLY A 2 1.32 10.98 14.21
CA GLY A 2 0.42 9.85 13.92
C GLY A 2 -0.38 10.03 12.62
N SER A 3 0.06 10.92 11.73
CA SER A 3 -0.70 11.38 10.57
C SER A 3 -1.04 10.26 9.59
N HIS A 4 -0.23 9.19 9.53
CA HIS A 4 -0.57 8.01 8.74
C HIS A 4 -1.85 7.30 9.22
N ARG A 5 -2.17 7.37 10.53
CA ARG A 5 -3.41 6.76 11.07
C ARG A 5 -4.67 7.54 10.71
N GLU A 6 -4.54 8.85 10.47
CA GLU A 6 -5.67 9.74 10.17
C GLU A 6 -5.81 9.95 8.66
N LEU A 7 -4.72 10.35 7.98
CA LEU A 7 -4.78 10.77 6.59
C LEU A 7 -4.95 9.61 5.60
N ILE A 8 -4.42 8.42 5.89
CA ILE A 8 -4.50 7.30 4.94
C ILE A 8 -5.93 6.76 4.84
N PRO A 9 -6.65 6.51 5.97
CA PRO A 9 -8.07 6.17 5.89
C PRO A 9 -8.90 7.21 5.12
N ASP A 10 -8.64 8.50 5.32
CA ASP A 10 -9.33 9.57 4.58
C ASP A 10 -9.06 9.48 3.07
N VAL A 11 -7.81 9.24 2.66
CA VAL A 11 -7.45 9.03 1.24
C VAL A 11 -8.17 7.81 0.65
N LEU A 12 -8.24 6.70 1.37
CA LEU A 12 -8.95 5.50 0.91
C LEU A 12 -10.45 5.77 0.72
N GLU A 13 -11.07 6.47 1.66
CA GLU A 13 -12.48 6.84 1.57
C GLU A 13 -12.75 7.79 0.40
N GLU A 14 -11.89 8.77 0.16
CA GLU A 14 -12.04 9.69 -0.98
C GLU A 14 -11.82 8.99 -2.32
N LEU A 15 -10.88 8.04 -2.43
CA LEU A 15 -10.72 7.20 -3.63
C LEU A 15 -11.96 6.35 -3.88
N ARG A 16 -12.53 5.75 -2.82
CA ARG A 16 -13.77 4.97 -2.91
C ARG A 16 -14.94 5.84 -3.35
N ARG A 17 -15.06 7.06 -2.83
CA ARG A 17 -16.10 8.04 -3.24
C ARG A 17 -15.95 8.48 -4.69
N ALA A 18 -14.71 8.59 -5.17
CA ALA A 18 -14.41 8.88 -6.57
C ALA A 18 -14.66 7.69 -7.51
N GLY A 19 -14.98 6.50 -6.98
CA GLY A 19 -15.14 5.27 -7.78
C GLY A 19 -13.81 4.75 -8.34
N ALA A 20 -12.69 5.10 -7.71
CA ALA A 20 -11.37 4.64 -8.14
C ALA A 20 -11.08 3.24 -7.59
N GLU A 21 -10.95 2.27 -8.49
CA GLU A 21 -10.57 0.89 -8.18
C GLU A 21 -9.05 0.71 -8.39
N VAL A 22 -8.25 1.37 -7.55
CA VAL A 22 -6.78 1.34 -7.64
C VAL A 22 -6.15 0.80 -6.36
N PRO A 23 -5.09 -0.03 -6.44
CA PRO A 23 -4.37 -0.46 -5.25
C PRO A 23 -3.62 0.72 -4.62
N VAL A 24 -3.63 0.78 -3.29
CA VAL A 24 -2.96 1.85 -2.54
C VAL A 24 -1.76 1.27 -1.81
N VAL A 25 -0.60 1.88 -2.03
CA VAL A 25 0.67 1.51 -1.39
C VAL A 25 1.15 2.68 -0.54
N VAL A 26 1.61 2.39 0.67
CA VAL A 26 2.05 3.42 1.63
C VAL A 26 3.50 3.19 2.03
N GLY A 27 4.28 4.26 2.12
CA GLY A 27 5.64 4.25 2.66
C GLY A 27 5.83 5.22 3.82
N GLY A 28 6.80 4.96 4.69
CA GLY A 28 7.27 5.93 5.69
C GLY A 28 7.66 5.31 7.03
N ILE A 29 7.94 6.15 8.04
CA ILE A 29 8.26 5.70 9.40
C ILE A 29 6.96 5.29 10.11
N ILE A 30 6.53 4.05 9.87
CA ILE A 30 5.26 3.50 10.36
C ILE A 30 5.53 2.39 11.38
N PRO A 31 5.04 2.50 12.63
CA PRO A 31 5.12 1.41 13.61
C PRO A 31 4.40 0.14 13.11
N ARG A 32 4.89 -1.04 13.49
CA ARG A 32 4.34 -2.32 13.01
C ARG A 32 2.82 -2.47 13.23
N ALA A 33 2.33 -2.13 14.42
CA ALA A 33 0.90 -2.21 14.72
C ALA A 33 0.04 -1.32 13.81
N ASP A 34 0.61 -0.19 13.36
CA ASP A 34 -0.07 0.74 12.47
C ASP A 34 -0.06 0.23 11.04
N ALA A 35 1.07 -0.36 10.60
CA ALA A 35 1.14 -1.01 9.30
C ALA A 35 0.11 -2.15 9.18
N GLU A 36 -0.01 -2.99 10.21
CA GLU A 36 -1.02 -4.06 10.27
C GLU A 36 -2.45 -3.50 10.21
N ALA A 37 -2.73 -2.40 10.92
CA ALA A 37 -4.03 -1.72 10.86
C ALA A 37 -4.33 -1.10 9.48
N LEU A 38 -3.33 -0.50 8.82
CA LEU A 38 -3.48 0.08 7.49
C LEU A 38 -3.76 -0.99 6.42
N LEU A 39 -3.08 -2.13 6.49
CA LEU A 39 -3.36 -3.28 5.62
C LEU A 39 -4.79 -3.78 5.82
N ALA A 40 -5.25 -3.91 7.06
CA ALA A 40 -6.62 -4.30 7.37
C ALA A 40 -7.67 -3.28 6.89
N ALA A 41 -7.29 -2.00 6.79
CA ALA A 41 -8.15 -0.93 6.27
C ALA A 41 -8.23 -0.89 4.74
N GLY A 42 -7.46 -1.71 4.01
CA GLY A 42 -7.51 -1.79 2.55
C GLY A 42 -6.27 -1.25 1.83
N VAL A 43 -5.22 -0.85 2.55
CA VAL A 43 -3.90 -0.61 1.92
C VAL A 43 -3.35 -1.94 1.40
N SER A 44 -2.86 -1.95 0.16
CA SER A 44 -2.39 -3.17 -0.51
C SER A 44 -0.99 -3.58 -0.05
N ARG A 45 -0.09 -2.63 0.21
CA ARG A 45 1.28 -2.86 0.71
C ARG A 45 1.74 -1.68 1.59
N VAL A 46 2.55 -1.97 2.61
CA VAL A 46 3.17 -0.95 3.49
C VAL A 46 4.67 -1.15 3.53
N TYR A 47 5.44 -0.11 3.24
CA TYR A 47 6.91 -0.10 3.31
C TYR A 47 7.40 0.83 4.42
N THR A 48 8.28 0.31 5.25
CA THR A 48 8.85 0.95 6.44
C THR A 48 10.36 1.18 6.24
N PRO A 49 11.08 1.85 7.17
CA PRO A 49 12.53 1.96 7.07
C PRO A 49 13.29 0.62 7.11
N LYS A 50 12.61 -0.48 7.45
CA LYS A 50 13.18 -1.84 7.37
C LYS A 50 13.17 -2.38 5.94
N ASP A 51 12.35 -1.80 5.07
CA ASP A 51 12.18 -2.15 3.67
C ASP A 51 13.05 -1.19 2.85
N PHE A 52 14.36 -1.47 2.79
CA PHE A 52 15.35 -0.58 2.18
C PHE A 52 15.79 -1.00 0.76
N ASP A 53 15.40 -2.21 0.32
CA ASP A 53 15.73 -2.72 -1.00
C ASP A 53 14.74 -2.20 -2.04
N VAL A 54 15.16 -1.17 -2.78
CA VAL A 54 14.34 -0.53 -3.80
C VAL A 54 14.00 -1.47 -4.95
N SER A 55 14.93 -2.34 -5.37
CA SER A 55 14.69 -3.29 -6.46
C SER A 55 13.60 -4.28 -6.08
N ARG A 56 13.63 -4.76 -4.84
CA ARG A 56 12.56 -5.60 -4.29
C ARG A 56 11.22 -4.87 -4.23
N ILE A 57 11.19 -3.66 -3.66
CA ILE A 57 9.96 -2.85 -3.56
C ILE A 57 9.32 -2.63 -4.94
N MET A 58 10.14 -2.34 -5.95
CA MET A 58 9.65 -2.17 -7.32
C MET A 58 9.11 -3.47 -7.92
N GLY A 59 9.77 -4.61 -7.67
CA GLY A 59 9.27 -5.93 -8.04
C GLY A 59 7.90 -6.21 -7.43
N ASP A 60 7.78 -6.05 -6.10
CA ASP A 60 6.54 -6.25 -5.35
C ASP A 60 5.39 -5.35 -5.88
N ILE A 61 5.69 -4.11 -6.32
CA ILE A 61 4.69 -3.21 -6.94
C ILE A 61 4.27 -3.70 -8.33
N VAL A 62 5.20 -4.19 -9.15
CA VAL A 62 4.89 -4.76 -10.47
C VAL A 62 4.02 -6.00 -10.32
N GLU A 63 4.34 -6.87 -9.36
CA GLU A 63 3.54 -8.05 -9.03
C GLU A 63 2.12 -7.66 -8.60
N LEU A 64 1.97 -6.68 -7.70
CA LEU A 64 0.68 -6.17 -7.27
C LEU A 64 -0.19 -5.67 -8.44
N VAL A 65 0.42 -4.94 -9.39
CA VAL A 65 -0.30 -4.46 -10.57
C VAL A 65 -0.70 -5.62 -11.50
N ALA A 66 0.19 -6.60 -11.69
CA ALA A 66 -0.12 -7.81 -12.46
C ALA A 66 -1.30 -8.59 -11.86
N GLU A 67 -1.33 -8.76 -10.53
CA GLU A 67 -2.44 -9.39 -9.79
C GLU A 67 -3.77 -8.66 -10.03
N CYS A 68 -3.79 -7.32 -9.94
CA CYS A 68 -4.98 -6.51 -10.19
C CYS A 68 -5.53 -6.68 -11.62
N HIS A 69 -4.69 -7.01 -12.59
CA HIS A 69 -5.08 -7.22 -13.99
C HIS A 69 -5.26 -8.70 -14.36
N GLY A 70 -5.16 -9.62 -13.42
CA GLY A 70 -5.28 -11.07 -13.68
C GLY A 70 -4.17 -11.62 -14.58
N MET A 71 -3.00 -10.97 -14.58
CA MET A 71 -1.84 -11.37 -15.35
C MET A 71 -0.93 -12.27 -14.49
N ALA A 72 -0.27 -13.25 -15.12
CA ALA A 72 0.83 -13.94 -14.44
C ALA A 72 1.94 -12.92 -14.14
N ALA A 73 2.41 -12.88 -12.89
CA ALA A 73 3.54 -12.05 -12.51
C ALA A 73 4.76 -12.36 -13.40
N PRO A 74 5.50 -11.34 -13.87
CA PRO A 74 6.73 -11.57 -14.62
C PRO A 74 7.70 -12.39 -13.77
N ALA A 75 8.25 -13.45 -14.36
CA ALA A 75 9.23 -14.34 -13.71
C ALA A 75 10.56 -13.63 -13.40
#